data_AF-M0B9L3-F1
#
_entry.id   AF-M0B9L3-F1
#
_cell.length_a   1.000
_cell.length_b   1.000
_cell.length_c   1.000
_cell.angle_alpha   90.00
_cell.angle_beta   90.00
_cell.angle_gamma   90.00
#
_symmetry.space_group_name_H-M   'P 1'
#
loop_
_entity.id
_entity.type
_entity.pdbx_description
1 polymer ?
#
loop_
_entity_poly.entity_id
_entity_poly.type
_entity_poly.pdbx_seq_one_letter_code
_entity_poly.pdbx_strand_id
1 'polypeptide(L)'
;MSMNALEDMFEHKLRQQYYAETQLVDELDHMARMADNEQLSDGMAEHRDETRDHVSRLETVFDEIGSTPAPIEDAVVDGLHEERIELDKSIDDAGMRDMGYMTAGMMTERVEMTAYEGLELMADRIGYGSEVMDPLSANREEEKSAFRELEAMSESSEMRSFWDRITPS
;
A
#
# COMPACT_ATOMS: atom_id res chain seq x y z
N MET A 1 24.33 1.27 5.08
CA MET A 1 25.27 0.31 4.47
C MET A 1 25.77 0.87 3.15
N SER A 2 26.97 0.50 2.71
CA SER A 2 27.39 0.75 1.31
C SER A 2 26.81 -0.36 0.44
N MET A 3 26.07 -0.01 -0.61
CA MET A 3 25.55 -0.96 -1.60
C MET A 3 26.62 -1.21 -2.65
N ASN A 4 27.13 -2.44 -2.75
CA ASN A 4 28.25 -2.79 -3.64
C ASN A 4 27.82 -3.77 -4.74
N ALA A 5 26.65 -4.39 -4.61
CA ALA A 5 26.06 -5.30 -5.57
C ALA A 5 24.56 -5.01 -5.78
N LEU A 6 23.96 -5.57 -6.83
CA LEU A 6 22.54 -5.40 -7.11
C LEU A 6 21.68 -6.13 -6.06
N GLU A 7 22.18 -7.26 -5.57
CA GLU A 7 21.60 -8.05 -4.48
C GLU A 7 21.48 -7.22 -3.19
N ASP A 8 22.48 -6.38 -2.87
CA ASP A 8 22.42 -5.47 -1.71
C ASP A 8 21.28 -4.44 -1.87
N MET A 9 21.06 -3.95 -3.09
CA MET A 9 20.01 -2.98 -3.39
C MET A 9 18.63 -3.64 -3.37
N PHE A 10 18.51 -4.85 -3.93
CA PHE A 10 17.29 -5.66 -3.88
C PHE A 10 16.90 -5.94 -2.43
N GLU A 11 17.82 -6.47 -1.62
CA GLU A 11 17.54 -6.79 -0.22
C GLU A 11 17.16 -5.54 0.58
N HIS A 12 17.85 -4.41 0.35
CA HIS A 12 17.48 -3.15 1.00
C HIS A 12 16.06 -2.71 0.63
N LYS A 13 15.70 -2.77 -0.66
CA LYS A 13 14.36 -2.39 -1.13
C LYS A 13 13.28 -3.36 -0.66
N LEU A 14 13.59 -4.66 -0.60
CA LEU A 14 12.70 -5.67 -0.07
C LEU A 14 12.38 -5.40 1.41
N ARG A 15 13.38 -5.00 2.19
CA ARG A 15 13.20 -4.58 3.60
C ARG A 15 12.40 -3.30 3.76
N GLN A 16 12.49 -2.37 2.81
CA GLN A 16 11.64 -1.19 2.78
C GLN A 16 10.19 -1.55 2.46
N GLN A 17 9.95 -2.40 1.46
CA GLN A 17 8.60 -2.87 1.15
C GLN A 17 8.02 -3.67 2.32
N TYR A 18 8.79 -4.54 2.96
CA TYR A 18 8.35 -5.28 4.14
C TYR A 18 7.95 -4.35 5.31
N TYR A 19 8.70 -3.26 5.50
CA TYR A 19 8.33 -2.23 6.46
C TYR A 19 7.01 -1.56 6.06
N ALA A 20 6.88 -1.11 4.81
CA ALA A 20 5.67 -0.47 4.28
C ALA A 20 4.42 -1.30 4.54
N GLU A 21 4.41 -2.55 4.08
CA GLU A 21 3.27 -3.48 4.25
C GLU A 21 2.90 -3.68 5.72
N THR A 22 3.91 -3.84 6.58
CA THR A 22 3.68 -4.02 8.03
C THR A 22 3.00 -2.80 8.65
N GLN A 23 3.41 -1.59 8.26
CA GLN A 23 2.81 -0.35 8.73
C GLN A 23 1.38 -0.19 8.18
N LEU A 24 1.18 -0.49 6.90
CA LEU A 24 -0.10 -0.33 6.22
C LEU A 24 -1.22 -1.18 6.80
N VAL A 25 -0.92 -2.36 7.37
CA VAL A 25 -1.94 -3.16 8.09
C VAL A 25 -2.63 -2.35 9.18
N ASP A 26 -1.88 -1.58 9.97
CA ASP A 26 -2.46 -0.76 11.04
C ASP A 26 -3.16 0.50 10.48
N GLU A 27 -2.65 1.06 9.40
CA GLU A 27 -3.24 2.23 8.74
C GLU A 27 -4.58 1.91 8.08
N LEU A 28 -4.66 0.78 7.36
CA LEU A 28 -5.87 0.30 6.71
C LEU A 28 -6.93 -0.06 7.76
N ASP A 29 -6.53 -0.69 8.87
CA ASP A 29 -7.45 -0.94 10.00
C ASP A 29 -8.00 0.36 10.60
N HIS A 30 -7.18 1.41 10.68
CA HIS A 30 -7.63 2.72 11.11
C HIS A 30 -8.60 3.36 10.11
N MET A 31 -8.24 3.42 8.82
CA MET A 31 -9.07 4.02 7.78
C MET A 31 -10.42 3.29 7.67
N ALA A 32 -10.43 1.96 7.74
CA ALA A 32 -11.66 1.17 7.75
C ALA A 32 -12.59 1.55 8.90
N ARG A 33 -12.05 1.77 10.11
CA ARG A 33 -12.87 2.14 11.29
C ARG A 33 -13.38 3.57 11.28
N MET A 34 -12.65 4.47 10.61
CA MET A 34 -12.90 5.90 10.66
C MET A 34 -13.67 6.41 9.43
N ALA A 35 -13.76 5.62 8.36
CA ALA A 35 -14.55 5.93 7.20
C ALA A 35 -16.05 5.97 7.56
N ASP A 36 -16.77 6.97 7.07
CA ASP A 36 -18.23 7.11 7.25
C ASP A 36 -19.00 6.35 6.18
N ASN A 37 -18.45 6.27 4.98
CA ASN A 37 -18.99 5.46 3.91
C ASN A 37 -18.68 3.96 4.11
N GLU A 38 -19.74 3.15 4.14
CA GLU A 38 -19.66 1.69 4.35
C GLU A 38 -18.84 1.00 3.25
N GLN A 39 -18.99 1.41 1.98
CA GLN A 39 -18.23 0.82 0.87
C GLN A 39 -16.72 1.11 0.99
N LEU A 40 -16.35 2.32 1.40
CA LEU A 40 -14.95 2.69 1.63
C LEU A 40 -14.39 1.95 2.86
N SER A 41 -15.16 1.88 3.95
CA SER A 41 -14.80 1.11 5.14
C SER A 41 -14.50 -0.35 4.79
N ASP A 42 -15.40 -0.99 4.06
CA ASP A 42 -15.28 -2.40 3.68
C ASP A 42 -14.08 -2.63 2.75
N GLY A 43 -13.88 -1.76 1.74
CA GLY A 43 -12.73 -1.85 0.84
C GLY A 43 -11.39 -1.73 1.57
N MET A 44 -11.28 -0.80 2.54
CA MET A 44 -10.07 -0.68 3.37
C MET A 44 -9.86 -1.90 4.28
N ALA A 45 -10.94 -2.51 4.78
CA ALA A 45 -10.86 -3.70 5.62
C ALA A 45 -10.47 -4.97 4.82
N GLU A 46 -10.97 -5.11 3.60
CA GLU A 46 -10.59 -6.16 2.66
C GLU A 46 -9.12 -6.01 2.29
N HIS A 47 -8.71 -4.81 1.88
CA HIS A 47 -7.33 -4.56 1.50
C HIS A 47 -6.35 -4.80 2.66
N ARG A 48 -6.70 -4.40 3.90
CA ARG A 48 -5.92 -4.75 5.11
C ARG A 48 -5.63 -6.25 5.23
N ASP A 49 -6.61 -7.09 4.90
CA ASP A 49 -6.47 -8.53 5.01
C ASP A 49 -5.58 -9.08 3.88
N GLU A 50 -5.64 -8.50 2.68
CA GLU A 50 -4.68 -8.76 1.58
C GLU A 50 -3.25 -8.34 1.96
N THR A 51 -3.05 -7.15 2.52
CA THR A 51 -1.74 -6.66 3.00
C THR A 51 -1.09 -7.62 4.01
N ARG A 52 -1.87 -8.30 4.85
CA ARG A 52 -1.32 -9.34 5.76
C ARG A 52 -0.78 -10.55 5.02
N ASP A 53 -1.43 -10.93 3.92
CA ASP A 53 -0.93 -11.96 3.04
C ASP A 53 0.30 -11.46 2.27
N HIS A 54 0.36 -10.18 1.88
CA HIS A 54 1.53 -9.56 1.25
C HIS A 54 2.77 -9.66 2.14
N VAL A 55 2.64 -9.30 3.43
CA VAL A 55 3.70 -9.48 4.44
C VAL A 55 4.20 -10.93 4.46
N SER A 56 3.27 -11.89 4.50
CA SER A 56 3.61 -13.33 4.53
C SER A 56 4.33 -13.79 3.24
N ARG A 57 3.96 -13.24 2.09
CA ARG A 57 4.62 -13.50 0.81
C ARG A 57 6.03 -12.91 0.76
N LEU A 58 6.23 -11.71 1.32
CA LEU A 58 7.57 -11.12 1.45
C LEU A 58 8.48 -11.93 2.38
N GLU A 59 7.96 -12.50 3.46
CA GLU A 59 8.72 -13.43 4.32
C GLU A 59 9.19 -14.66 3.54
N THR A 60 8.35 -15.19 2.65
CA THR A 60 8.75 -16.27 1.73
C THR A 60 9.88 -15.81 0.81
N VAL A 61 9.82 -14.60 0.26
CA VAL A 61 10.91 -14.06 -0.57
C VAL A 61 12.22 -13.94 0.22
N PHE A 62 12.18 -13.49 1.47
CA PHE A 62 13.35 -13.43 2.35
C PHE A 62 14.00 -14.81 2.55
N ASP A 63 13.18 -15.83 2.81
CA ASP A 63 13.65 -17.20 3.00
C ASP A 63 14.35 -17.73 1.73
N GLU A 64 13.77 -17.49 0.54
CA GLU A 64 14.32 -17.93 -0.74
C GLU A 64 15.67 -17.28 -1.08
N ILE A 65 15.87 -16.01 -0.70
CA ILE A 65 17.16 -15.34 -0.88
C ILE A 65 18.15 -15.59 0.27
N GLY A 66 17.76 -16.39 1.28
CA GLY A 66 18.59 -16.70 2.44
C GLY A 66 18.86 -15.49 3.34
N SER A 67 17.93 -14.53 3.42
CA SER A 67 18.00 -13.35 4.27
C SER A 67 16.92 -13.35 5.34
N THR A 68 17.11 -12.59 6.41
CA THR A 68 16.11 -12.44 7.47
C THR A 68 15.28 -11.18 7.23
N PRO A 69 13.95 -11.23 7.38
CA PRO A 69 13.11 -10.05 7.36
C PRO A 69 13.56 -9.09 8.46
N ALA A 70 14.12 -7.95 8.07
CA ALA A 70 14.59 -6.92 8.98
C ALA A 70 14.16 -5.57 8.41
N PRO A 71 13.02 -5.00 8.88
CA PRO A 71 12.43 -3.83 8.27
C PRO A 71 13.40 -2.64 8.30
N ILE A 72 13.38 -1.87 7.23
CA ILE A 72 14.07 -0.59 7.11
C ILE A 72 13.00 0.44 6.78
N GLU A 73 13.01 1.57 7.51
CA GLU A 73 12.05 2.64 7.31
C GLU A 73 11.94 3.04 5.82
N ASP A 74 10.70 3.22 5.37
CA ASP A 74 10.37 3.76 4.06
C ASP A 74 9.81 5.17 4.23
N ALA A 75 10.67 6.15 3.94
CA ALA A 75 10.33 7.56 4.09
C ALA A 75 9.18 8.03 3.18
N VAL A 76 8.84 7.30 2.10
CA VAL A 76 7.71 7.63 1.24
C VAL A 76 6.41 7.22 1.94
N VAL A 77 6.36 5.99 2.46
CA VAL A 77 5.19 5.48 3.19
C VAL A 77 5.00 6.22 4.51
N ASP A 78 6.08 6.50 5.25
CA ASP A 78 6.01 7.34 6.46
C ASP A 78 5.44 8.72 6.16
N GLY A 79 5.80 9.32 5.01
CA GLY A 79 5.26 10.61 4.58
C GLY A 79 3.75 10.57 4.29
N LEU A 80 3.27 9.51 3.64
CA LEU A 80 1.84 9.28 3.40
C LEU A 80 1.08 9.07 4.71
N HIS A 81 1.67 8.31 5.64
CA HIS A 81 1.13 8.12 6.97
C HIS A 81 0.95 9.45 7.71
N GLU A 82 2.01 10.26 7.75
CA GLU A 82 2.01 11.59 8.37
C GLU A 82 0.95 12.49 7.76
N GLU A 83 0.81 12.51 6.43
CA GLU A 83 -0.23 13.26 5.74
C GLU A 83 -1.64 12.85 6.19
N ARG A 84 -1.92 11.54 6.24
CA ARG A 84 -3.19 11.01 6.76
C ARG A 84 -3.45 11.44 8.21
N ILE A 85 -2.44 11.42 9.09
CA ILE A 85 -2.60 11.90 10.49
C ILE A 85 -3.01 13.38 10.50
N GLU A 86 -2.35 14.21 9.69
CA GLU A 86 -2.63 15.65 9.67
C GLU A 86 -4.03 15.95 9.09
N LEU A 87 -4.48 15.17 8.10
CA LEU A 87 -5.86 15.23 7.59
C LEU A 87 -6.87 14.88 8.69
N ASP A 88 -6.65 13.81 9.45
CA ASP A 88 -7.54 13.39 10.55
C ASP A 88 -7.70 14.46 11.64
N LYS A 89 -6.63 15.22 11.92
CA LYS A 89 -6.65 16.33 12.88
C LYS A 89 -7.32 17.58 12.34
N SER A 90 -7.30 17.76 11.03
CA SER A 90 -7.72 19.00 10.36
C SER A 90 -9.16 18.94 9.82
N ILE A 91 -9.72 17.75 9.69
CA ILE A 91 -11.02 17.52 9.04
C ILE A 91 -12.06 17.01 10.04
N ASP A 92 -12.99 17.90 10.39
CA ASP A 92 -14.16 17.56 11.21
C ASP A 92 -15.31 16.93 10.39
N ASP A 93 -15.41 17.27 9.10
CA ASP A 93 -16.47 16.74 8.24
C ASP A 93 -16.15 15.32 7.77
N ALA A 94 -17.05 14.39 8.07
CA ALA A 94 -16.89 12.98 7.73
C ALA A 94 -16.71 12.75 6.23
N GLY A 95 -17.39 13.54 5.39
CA GLY A 95 -17.26 13.39 3.94
C GLY A 95 -15.93 13.88 3.39
N MET A 96 -15.42 14.99 3.91
CA MET A 96 -14.06 15.43 3.58
C MET A 96 -12.99 14.42 4.03
N ARG A 97 -13.22 13.71 5.14
CA ARG A 97 -12.31 12.68 5.66
C ARG A 97 -12.26 11.47 4.73
N ASP A 98 -13.41 10.96 4.32
CA ASP A 98 -13.51 9.86 3.37
C ASP A 98 -12.83 10.20 2.03
N MET A 99 -12.99 11.44 1.55
CA MET A 99 -12.23 11.91 0.37
C MET A 99 -10.72 11.87 0.61
N GLY A 100 -10.28 12.31 1.79
CA GLY A 100 -8.89 12.21 2.22
C GLY A 100 -8.37 10.77 2.17
N TYR A 101 -9.07 9.84 2.83
CA TYR A 101 -8.71 8.41 2.85
C TYR A 101 -8.69 7.79 1.45
N MET A 102 -9.69 8.08 0.61
CA MET A 102 -9.72 7.63 -0.78
C MET A 102 -8.45 8.07 -1.53
N THR A 103 -8.10 9.35 -1.43
CA THR A 103 -6.93 9.88 -2.15
C THR A 103 -5.61 9.36 -1.57
N ALA A 104 -5.51 9.20 -0.25
CA ALA A 104 -4.34 8.64 0.41
C ALA A 104 -4.13 7.16 0.02
N GLY A 105 -5.19 6.36 0.02
CA GLY A 105 -5.17 4.98 -0.48
C GLY A 105 -4.68 4.93 -1.92
N MET A 106 -5.30 5.68 -2.83
CA MET A 106 -4.90 5.72 -4.24
C MET A 106 -3.43 6.13 -4.47
N MET A 107 -2.87 7.00 -3.62
CA MET A 107 -1.45 7.36 -3.68
C MET A 107 -0.56 6.22 -3.17
N THR A 108 -0.96 5.57 -2.08
CA THR A 108 -0.28 4.42 -1.48
C THR A 108 -0.17 3.27 -2.49
N GLU A 109 -1.28 2.86 -3.11
CA GLU A 109 -1.27 1.77 -4.11
C GLU A 109 -0.28 2.03 -5.26
N ARG A 110 -0.16 3.29 -5.69
CA ARG A 110 0.77 3.66 -6.77
C ARG A 110 2.22 3.57 -6.32
N VAL A 111 2.51 3.93 -5.06
CA VAL A 111 3.84 3.78 -4.48
C VAL A 111 4.18 2.29 -4.40
N GLU A 112 3.28 1.45 -3.91
CA GLU A 112 3.52 0.01 -3.75
C GLU A 112 3.66 -0.71 -5.08
N MET A 113 2.78 -0.45 -6.06
CA MET A 113 2.93 -0.97 -7.42
C MET A 113 4.31 -0.62 -8.00
N THR A 114 4.77 0.62 -7.82
CA THR A 114 6.09 1.06 -8.32
C THR A 114 7.23 0.37 -7.57
N ALA A 115 7.09 0.16 -6.26
CA ALA A 115 8.07 -0.54 -5.45
C ALA A 115 8.21 -2.01 -5.88
N TYR A 116 7.10 -2.71 -6.07
CA TYR A 116 7.06 -4.08 -6.58
C TYR A 116 7.62 -4.21 -7.99
N GLU A 117 7.27 -3.31 -8.92
CA GLU A 117 7.89 -3.27 -10.25
C GLU A 117 9.42 -3.12 -10.19
N GLY A 118 9.91 -2.32 -9.24
CA GLY A 118 11.34 -2.18 -8.97
C GLY A 118 11.97 -3.47 -8.45
N LEU A 119 11.32 -4.15 -7.51
CA LEU A 119 11.77 -5.43 -6.96
C LEU A 119 11.81 -6.52 -8.04
N GLU A 120 10.76 -6.66 -8.83
CA GLU A 120 10.71 -7.62 -9.96
C GLU A 120 11.82 -7.33 -10.98
N LEU A 121 12.03 -6.05 -11.34
CA LEU A 121 13.09 -5.66 -12.26
C LEU A 121 14.47 -6.06 -11.72
N MET A 122 14.73 -5.84 -10.43
CA MET A 122 16.01 -6.22 -9.82
C MET A 122 16.16 -7.75 -9.73
N ALA A 123 15.11 -8.47 -9.33
CA ALA A 123 15.11 -9.92 -9.24
C ALA A 123 15.36 -10.60 -10.59
N ASP A 124 14.74 -10.11 -11.67
CA ASP A 124 14.99 -10.57 -13.05
C ASP A 124 16.47 -10.39 -13.45
N ARG A 125 17.07 -9.25 -13.09
CA ARG A 125 18.47 -8.95 -13.42
C ARG A 125 19.47 -9.78 -12.62
N ILE A 126 19.14 -10.14 -11.37
CA ILE A 126 19.93 -11.05 -10.55
C ILE A 126 19.78 -12.50 -11.07
N GLY A 127 18.63 -12.83 -11.66
CA GLY A 127 18.31 -14.16 -12.16
C GLY A 127 17.60 -15.03 -11.11
N TYR A 128 16.82 -14.41 -10.22
CA TYR A 128 15.98 -15.15 -9.28
C TYR A 128 14.82 -15.86 -9.99
N GLY A 129 14.45 -17.03 -9.47
CA GLY A 129 13.43 -17.91 -10.04
C GLY A 129 12.00 -17.49 -9.67
N SER A 130 11.04 -18.33 -10.07
CA SER A 130 9.61 -18.18 -9.76
C SER A 130 9.33 -18.08 -8.26
N GLU A 131 10.17 -18.71 -7.43
CA GLU A 131 10.05 -18.73 -5.98
C GLU A 131 10.18 -17.32 -5.37
N VAL A 132 10.85 -16.39 -6.06
CA VAL A 132 10.93 -14.97 -5.69
C VAL A 132 10.03 -14.10 -6.56
N MET A 133 9.96 -14.39 -7.87
CA MET A 133 9.22 -13.54 -8.82
C MET A 133 7.69 -13.65 -8.64
N ASP A 134 7.17 -14.85 -8.38
CA ASP A 134 5.72 -15.06 -8.30
C ASP A 134 5.10 -14.38 -7.06
N PRO A 135 5.69 -14.45 -5.84
CA PRO A 135 5.18 -13.70 -4.69
C PRO A 135 5.16 -12.19 -4.90
N LEU A 136 6.22 -11.61 -5.49
CA LEU A 136 6.28 -10.17 -5.78
C LEU A 136 5.20 -9.76 -6.79
N SER A 137 5.00 -10.59 -7.82
CA SER A 137 3.99 -10.31 -8.85
C SER A 137 2.57 -10.47 -8.33
N ALA A 138 2.34 -11.43 -7.43
CA ALA A 138 1.05 -11.62 -6.77
C ALA A 138 0.67 -10.37 -5.97
N ASN A 139 1.55 -9.86 -5.09
CA ASN A 139 1.30 -8.63 -4.34
C ASN A 139 1.03 -7.46 -5.30
N ARG A 140 1.88 -7.25 -6.32
CA ARG A 140 1.68 -6.15 -7.29
C ARG A 140 0.32 -6.20 -8.00
N GLU A 141 -0.15 -7.37 -8.41
CA GLU A 141 -1.44 -7.48 -9.09
C GLU A 141 -2.62 -7.30 -8.11
N GLU A 142 -2.45 -7.64 -6.83
CA GLU A 142 -3.42 -7.34 -5.76
C GLU A 142 -3.47 -5.82 -5.50
N GLU A 143 -2.34 -5.11 -5.35
CA GLU A 143 -2.31 -3.62 -5.21
C GLU A 143 -3.01 -2.93 -6.39
N LYS A 144 -2.80 -3.47 -7.58
CA LYS A 144 -3.42 -2.96 -8.80
C LYS A 144 -4.93 -3.21 -8.84
N SER A 145 -5.41 -4.29 -8.21
CA SER A 145 -6.84 -4.54 -8.04
C SER A 145 -7.41 -3.53 -7.05
N ALA A 146 -6.79 -3.39 -5.88
CA ALA A 146 -7.16 -2.42 -4.85
C ALA A 146 -7.24 -0.99 -5.41
N PHE A 147 -6.22 -0.57 -6.19
CA PHE A 147 -6.23 0.73 -6.87
C PHE A 147 -7.44 0.91 -7.80
N ARG A 148 -7.77 -0.12 -8.60
CA ARG A 148 -8.91 -0.07 -9.53
C ARG A 148 -10.24 -0.01 -8.79
N GLU A 149 -10.34 -0.66 -7.65
CA GLU A 149 -11.53 -0.63 -6.81
C GLU A 149 -11.73 0.74 -6.19
N LEU A 150 -10.67 1.36 -5.65
CA LEU A 150 -10.70 2.75 -5.20
C LEU A 150 -11.06 3.73 -6.33
N GLU A 151 -10.44 3.57 -7.51
CA GLU A 151 -10.74 4.39 -8.69
C GLU A 151 -12.22 4.25 -9.10
N ALA A 152 -12.74 3.03 -9.20
CA ALA A 152 -14.14 2.77 -9.53
C ALA A 152 -15.09 3.31 -8.46
N MET A 153 -14.74 3.18 -7.18
CA MET A 153 -15.52 3.71 -6.07
C MET A 153 -15.60 5.24 -6.16
N SER A 154 -14.48 5.91 -6.45
CA SER A 154 -14.41 7.37 -6.60
C SER A 154 -15.33 7.91 -7.71
N GLU A 155 -15.58 7.10 -8.75
CA GLU A 155 -16.44 7.46 -9.88
C GLU A 155 -17.92 7.06 -9.68
N SER A 156 -18.24 6.30 -8.64
CA SER A 156 -19.58 5.77 -8.39
C SER A 156 -20.62 6.89 -8.19
N SER A 157 -21.88 6.62 -8.55
CA SER A 157 -22.97 7.59 -8.34
C SER A 157 -23.20 7.91 -6.87
N GLU A 158 -22.96 6.93 -5.99
CA GLU A 158 -23.05 7.08 -4.55
C GLU A 158 -21.99 8.06 -4.04
N MET A 159 -20.72 7.84 -4.42
CA MET A 159 -19.63 8.77 -4.07
C MET A 159 -19.84 10.15 -4.65
N ARG A 160 -20.32 10.29 -5.90
CA ARG A 160 -20.61 11.61 -6.48
C ARG A 160 -21.65 12.38 -5.67
N SER A 161 -22.73 11.73 -5.23
CA SER A 161 -23.75 12.38 -4.40
C SER A 161 -23.19 12.81 -3.04
N PHE A 162 -22.22 12.06 -2.54
CA PHE A 162 -21.53 12.34 -1.29
C PHE A 162 -20.52 13.50 -1.45
N TRP A 163 -19.82 13.60 -2.59
CA TRP A 163 -18.94 14.71 -2.95
C TRP A 163 -19.69 16.01 -3.20
N ASP A 164 -20.83 15.95 -3.89
CA ASP A 164 -21.66 17.13 -4.17
C ASP A 164 -22.09 17.84 -2.87
N ARG A 165 -22.24 17.10 -1.77
CA ARG A 165 -22.59 17.63 -0.44
C ARG A 165 -21.47 18.51 0.15
N ILE A 166 -20.21 18.20 -0.15
CA ILE A 166 -19.03 18.87 0.42
C ILE A 166 -18.39 19.88 -0.54
N THR A 167 -18.82 19.93 -1.81
CA THR A 167 -18.40 20.96 -2.78
C THR A 167 -19.36 22.16 -2.76
N PRO A 168 -18.92 23.36 -2.36
CA PRO A 168 -19.74 24.56 -2.44
C PRO A 168 -20.05 24.89 -3.90
N SER A 169 -21.33 25.18 -4.19
CA SER A 169 -21.83 25.65 -5.49
C SER A 169 -21.27 26.99 -5.92
#